data_AF-A0A7C2S6W2-F1
#
_entry.id   AF-A0A7C2S6W2-F1
#
_cell.length_a   1.000
_cell.length_b   1.000
_cell.length_c   1.000
_cell.angle_alpha   90.00
_cell.angle_beta   90.00
_cell.angle_gamma   90.00
#
_symmetry.space_group_name_H-M   'P 1'
#
loop_
_entity.id
_entity.type
_entity.pdbx_description
1 polymer ?
#
loop_
_entity_poly.entity_id
_entity_poly.type
_entity_poly.pdbx_seq_one_letter_code
_entity_poly.pdbx_strand_id
1 'polypeptide(L)'
;MLSKAFCRERTCAFPTYFFIQSISAKQHNMIVFWIFLSLLILQRLFELVLARRNERILKSIGAIEFDKNGYKVIVAMHVLFLVSLVTEKVFFERKLNGLWFLFLALFLCAQALRYWAISSLGVYWNTKVLVAPDHNIVISGPYKYFRHPNYIAVIIEIATIPLIFSCYITAAVFSVINLILLRRRIRIEEEALQQASTSV
;
A
#
# COMPACT_ATOMS: atom_id res chain seq x y z
N MET A 1 -75.92 -20.04 -11.75
CA MET A 1 -75.26 -19.00 -10.91
C MET A 1 -73.92 -19.55 -10.45
N LEU A 2 -72.87 -18.75 -10.63
CA LEU A 2 -71.46 -19.14 -10.74
C LEU A 2 -70.86 -19.78 -9.49
N SER A 3 -70.35 -20.99 -9.65
CA SER A 3 -69.21 -21.53 -8.91
C SER A 3 -67.94 -20.93 -9.49
N LYS A 4 -67.05 -20.40 -8.65
CA LYS A 4 -65.59 -20.61 -8.71
C LYS A 4 -64.88 -19.87 -7.58
N ALA A 5 -64.21 -20.67 -6.76
CA ALA A 5 -63.22 -20.29 -5.77
C ALA A 5 -62.13 -19.41 -6.39
N PHE A 6 -61.86 -18.24 -5.78
CA PHE A 6 -60.69 -17.45 -6.10
C PHE A 6 -59.52 -17.95 -5.26
N CYS A 7 -58.77 -18.88 -5.84
CA CYS A 7 -57.53 -19.43 -5.33
C CYS A 7 -56.37 -18.45 -5.60
N ARG A 8 -55.74 -17.96 -4.53
CA ARG A 8 -54.28 -17.92 -4.32
C ARG A 8 -53.37 -17.62 -5.55
N GLU A 9 -52.97 -16.37 -5.69
CA GLU A 9 -51.71 -16.00 -6.36
C GLU A 9 -50.87 -15.06 -5.48
N ARG A 10 -50.22 -15.64 -4.47
CA ARG A 10 -48.96 -15.11 -3.92
C ARG A 10 -47.95 -16.23 -4.03
N THR A 11 -47.05 -16.14 -5.01
CA THR A 11 -45.63 -16.59 -4.99
C THR A 11 -45.08 -16.71 -6.42
N CYS A 12 -43.76 -16.44 -6.56
CA CYS A 12 -42.86 -16.86 -7.65
C CYS A 12 -42.36 -15.81 -8.67
N ALA A 13 -41.94 -14.61 -8.23
CA ALA A 13 -41.11 -13.72 -9.07
C ALA A 13 -39.88 -13.11 -8.33
N PHE A 14 -39.43 -13.74 -7.23
CA PHE A 14 -38.32 -13.23 -6.39
C PHE A 14 -36.94 -13.92 -6.55
N PRO A 15 -36.78 -15.16 -7.05
CA PRO A 15 -35.45 -15.79 -7.09
C PRO A 15 -34.50 -15.14 -8.10
N THR A 16 -34.97 -14.83 -9.31
CA THR A 16 -34.12 -14.35 -10.41
C THR A 16 -33.60 -12.94 -10.19
N TYR A 17 -34.41 -12.02 -9.66
CA TYR A 17 -33.97 -10.64 -9.44
C TYR A 17 -32.91 -10.54 -8.34
N PHE A 18 -33.06 -11.31 -7.25
CA PHE A 18 -32.07 -11.38 -6.17
C PHE A 18 -30.77 -12.06 -6.63
N PHE A 19 -30.88 -13.09 -7.48
CA PHE A 19 -29.72 -13.79 -8.05
C PHE A 19 -28.95 -12.90 -9.04
N ILE A 20 -29.65 -12.14 -9.90
CA ILE A 20 -29.04 -11.17 -10.82
C ILE A 20 -28.41 -10.00 -10.05
N GLN A 21 -29.05 -9.48 -9.00
CA GLN A 21 -28.45 -8.46 -8.12
C GLN A 21 -27.19 -8.98 -7.42
N SER A 22 -27.19 -10.25 -6.97
CA SER A 22 -26.05 -10.88 -6.32
C SER A 22 -24.86 -11.05 -7.28
N ILE A 23 -25.10 -11.46 -8.53
CA ILE A 23 -24.07 -11.58 -9.58
C ILE A 23 -23.52 -10.19 -9.96
N SER A 24 -24.40 -9.20 -10.14
CA SER A 24 -24.01 -7.82 -10.50
C SER A 24 -23.17 -7.16 -9.40
N ALA A 25 -23.53 -7.35 -8.12
CA ALA A 25 -22.76 -6.85 -6.99
C ALA A 25 -21.41 -7.56 -6.83
N LYS A 26 -21.34 -8.89 -7.08
CA LYS A 26 -20.08 -9.65 -7.09
C LYS A 26 -19.16 -9.18 -8.22
N GLN A 27 -19.70 -8.95 -9.42
CA GLN A 27 -18.96 -8.44 -10.58
C GLN A 27 -18.40 -7.04 -10.34
N HIS A 28 -19.20 -6.12 -9.79
CA HIS A 28 -18.75 -4.76 -9.46
C HIS A 28 -17.59 -4.75 -8.47
N ASN A 29 -17.66 -5.59 -7.44
CA ASN A 29 -16.63 -5.68 -6.42
C ASN A 29 -15.27 -6.13 -6.99
N MET A 30 -15.29 -7.10 -7.91
CA MET A 30 -14.08 -7.58 -8.58
C MET A 30 -13.49 -6.52 -9.51
N ILE A 31 -14.33 -5.80 -10.26
CA ILE A 31 -13.86 -4.71 -11.14
C ILE A 31 -13.17 -3.61 -10.33
N VAL A 32 -13.80 -3.14 -9.24
CA VAL A 32 -13.22 -2.11 -8.36
C VAL A 32 -11.89 -2.60 -7.77
N PHE A 33 -11.83 -3.86 -7.33
CA PHE A 33 -10.59 -4.45 -6.81
C PHE A 33 -9.46 -4.45 -7.86
N TRP A 34 -9.72 -4.91 -9.08
CA TRP A 34 -8.70 -4.96 -10.14
C TRP A 34 -8.26 -3.58 -10.60
N ILE A 35 -9.17 -2.60 -10.67
CA ILE A 35 -8.81 -1.21 -10.96
C ILE A 35 -7.91 -0.67 -9.85
N PHE A 36 -8.29 -0.83 -8.59
CA PHE A 36 -7.50 -0.37 -7.45
C PHE A 36 -6.11 -1.03 -7.43
N LEU A 37 -6.05 -2.35 -7.63
CA LEU A 37 -4.80 -3.10 -7.65
C LEU A 37 -3.89 -2.65 -8.82
N SER A 38 -4.47 -2.40 -9.99
CA SER A 38 -3.72 -1.91 -11.15
C SER A 38 -3.13 -0.53 -10.89
N LEU A 39 -3.91 0.39 -10.32
CA LEU A 39 -3.43 1.71 -9.92
C LEU A 39 -2.30 1.62 -8.89
N LEU A 40 -2.45 0.74 -7.89
CA LEU A 40 -1.41 0.50 -6.89
C LEU A 40 -0.12 -0.03 -7.51
N ILE A 41 -0.19 -1.00 -8.43
CA ILE A 41 0.97 -1.54 -9.13
C ILE A 41 1.64 -0.46 -9.98
N LEU A 42 0.87 0.31 -10.74
CA LEU A 42 1.39 1.41 -11.56
C LEU A 42 2.11 2.46 -10.70
N GLN A 43 1.51 2.82 -9.56
CA GLN A 43 2.11 3.71 -8.59
C GLN A 43 3.45 3.17 -8.06
N ARG A 44 3.52 1.88 -7.68
CA ARG A 44 4.75 1.22 -7.23
C ARG A 44 5.83 1.24 -8.31
N LEU A 45 5.47 0.98 -9.56
CA LEU A 45 6.39 1.04 -10.69
C LEU A 45 6.92 2.46 -10.93
N PHE A 46 6.05 3.46 -10.87
CA PHE A 46 6.44 4.87 -10.98
C PHE A 46 7.46 5.26 -9.90
N GLU A 47 7.17 4.93 -8.64
CA GLU A 47 8.07 5.16 -7.51
C GLU A 47 9.42 4.44 -7.69
N LEU A 48 9.42 3.21 -8.21
CA LEU A 48 10.66 2.47 -8.51
C LEU A 48 11.46 3.10 -9.64
N VAL A 49 10.81 3.63 -10.68
CA VAL A 49 11.49 4.34 -11.78
C VAL A 49 12.12 5.63 -11.26
N LEU A 50 11.39 6.39 -10.44
CA LEU A 50 11.90 7.59 -9.80
C LEU A 50 13.11 7.26 -8.90
N ALA A 51 13.01 6.23 -8.06
CA ALA A 51 14.11 5.79 -7.20
C ALA A 51 15.34 5.35 -8.00
N ARG A 52 15.16 4.64 -9.12
CA ARG A 52 16.29 4.26 -10.00
C ARG A 52 16.95 5.47 -10.64
N ARG A 53 16.18 6.47 -11.05
CA ARG A 53 16.72 7.72 -11.60
C ARG A 53 17.56 8.45 -10.55
N ASN A 54 17.02 8.60 -9.35
CA ASN A 54 17.71 9.23 -8.23
C ASN A 54 18.95 8.44 -7.80
N GLU A 55 18.88 7.11 -7.79
CA GLU A 55 20.02 6.23 -7.47
C GLU A 55 21.22 6.50 -8.39
N ARG A 56 20.98 6.65 -9.70
CA ARG A 56 22.05 6.95 -10.66
C ARG A 56 22.73 8.28 -10.38
N ILE A 57 21.94 9.31 -10.04
CA ILE A 57 22.45 10.63 -9.70
C ILE A 57 23.27 10.56 -8.40
N LEU A 58 22.72 9.94 -7.36
CA LEU A 58 23.40 9.79 -6.06
C LEU A 58 24.69 8.99 -6.19
N LYS A 59 24.71 7.91 -6.96
CA LYS A 59 25.94 7.13 -7.22
C LYS A 59 26.98 7.92 -8.00
N SER A 60 26.57 8.84 -8.89
CA SER A 60 27.50 9.70 -9.63
C SER A 60 28.22 10.71 -8.75
N ILE A 61 27.63 11.08 -7.61
CA ILE A 61 28.24 11.96 -6.60
C ILE A 61 28.88 11.18 -5.44
N GLY A 62 29.14 9.89 -5.62
CA GLY A 62 29.86 9.07 -4.65
C GLY A 62 29.01 8.46 -3.52
N ALA A 63 27.68 8.40 -3.66
CA ALA A 63 26.83 7.80 -2.63
C ALA A 63 27.09 6.28 -2.45
N ILE A 64 27.13 5.85 -1.19
CA ILE A 64 27.36 4.45 -0.80
C ILE A 64 26.03 3.79 -0.45
N GLU A 65 25.85 2.55 -0.88
CA GLU A 65 24.64 1.76 -0.64
C GLU A 65 24.79 0.87 0.60
N PHE A 66 23.88 1.07 1.55
CA PHE A 66 23.76 0.28 2.76
C PHE A 66 22.58 -0.71 2.65
N ASP A 67 22.67 -1.85 3.36
CA ASP A 67 21.61 -2.88 3.48
C ASP A 67 21.08 -3.47 2.16
N LYS A 68 21.97 -3.82 1.22
CA LYS A 68 21.62 -4.47 -0.05
C LYS A 68 20.71 -5.70 0.11
N ASN A 69 20.97 -6.51 1.14
CA ASN A 69 20.18 -7.72 1.41
C ASN A 69 18.81 -7.39 2.01
N GLY A 70 18.72 -6.44 2.95
CA GLY A 70 17.44 -6.01 3.49
C GLY A 70 16.53 -5.38 2.45
N TYR A 71 17.08 -4.67 1.46
CA TYR A 71 16.32 -4.17 0.32
C TYR A 71 15.60 -5.31 -0.44
N LYS A 72 16.29 -6.41 -0.75
CA LYS A 72 15.68 -7.57 -1.43
C LYS A 72 14.55 -8.18 -0.60
N VAL A 73 14.72 -8.24 0.72
CA VAL A 73 13.68 -8.74 1.64
C VAL A 73 12.44 -7.85 1.62
N ILE A 74 12.60 -6.52 1.62
CA ILE A 74 11.48 -5.58 1.55
C ILE A 74 10.74 -5.70 0.22
N VAL A 75 11.46 -5.81 -0.90
CA VAL A 75 10.85 -6.03 -2.22
C VAL A 75 10.07 -7.35 -2.24
N ALA A 76 10.66 -8.43 -1.75
CA ALA A 76 9.99 -9.73 -1.65
C ALA A 76 8.73 -9.66 -0.79
N MET A 77 8.78 -8.96 0.34
CA MET A 77 7.62 -8.73 1.21
C MET A 77 6.49 -8.01 0.47
N HIS A 78 6.78 -6.96 -0.30
CA HIS A 78 5.75 -6.24 -1.07
C HIS A 78 5.15 -7.10 -2.20
N VAL A 79 5.96 -7.91 -2.86
CA VAL A 79 5.44 -8.86 -3.87
C VAL A 79 4.54 -9.89 -3.22
N LEU A 80 4.98 -10.50 -2.11
CA LEU A 80 4.18 -11.45 -1.34
C LEU A 80 2.91 -10.82 -0.78
N PHE A 81 2.93 -9.55 -0.39
CA PHE A 81 1.77 -8.80 0.05
C PHE A 81 0.70 -8.73 -1.07
N LEU A 82 1.10 -8.34 -2.28
CA LEU A 82 0.19 -8.27 -3.42
C LEU A 82 -0.40 -9.64 -3.78
N VAL A 83 0.44 -10.67 -3.80
CA VAL A 83 0.00 -12.06 -4.06
C VAL A 83 -0.97 -12.53 -2.98
N SER A 84 -0.67 -12.26 -1.71
CA SER A 84 -1.53 -12.65 -0.58
C SER A 84 -2.86 -11.90 -0.60
N LEU A 85 -2.85 -10.61 -0.95
CA LEU A 85 -4.06 -9.79 -1.09
C LEU A 85 -5.00 -10.35 -2.16
N VAL A 86 -4.45 -10.67 -3.35
CA VAL A 86 -5.22 -11.28 -4.45
C VAL A 86 -5.74 -12.65 -4.03
N THR A 87 -4.88 -13.47 -3.41
CA THR A 87 -5.24 -14.82 -2.96
C THR A 87 -6.37 -14.76 -1.93
N GLU A 88 -6.24 -13.97 -0.87
CA GLU A 88 -7.27 -13.87 0.15
C GLU A 88 -8.59 -13.34 -0.42
N LYS A 89 -8.52 -12.32 -1.28
CA LYS A 89 -9.69 -11.73 -1.94
C LYS A 89 -10.45 -12.73 -2.79
N VAL A 90 -9.75 -13.48 -3.64
CA VAL A 90 -10.34 -14.40 -4.62
C VAL A 90 -10.82 -15.69 -3.94
N PHE A 91 -9.99 -16.31 -3.10
CA PHE A 91 -10.30 -17.61 -2.49
C PHE A 91 -11.35 -17.53 -1.38
N PHE A 92 -11.32 -16.49 -0.54
CA PHE A 92 -12.31 -16.31 0.53
C PHE A 92 -13.49 -15.42 0.13
N GLU A 93 -13.60 -15.09 -1.17
CA GLU A 93 -14.63 -14.21 -1.74
C GLU A 93 -14.88 -12.95 -0.91
N ARG A 94 -13.80 -12.33 -0.41
CA ARG A 94 -13.91 -11.19 0.51
C ARG A 94 -14.68 -10.06 -0.16
N LYS A 95 -15.52 -9.35 0.59
CA LYS A 95 -16.33 -8.24 0.07
C LYS A 95 -15.72 -6.89 0.42
N LEU A 96 -16.23 -5.83 -0.20
CA LEU A 96 -15.85 -4.47 0.15
C LEU A 96 -16.29 -4.24 1.60
N ASN A 97 -15.41 -3.70 2.43
CA ASN A 97 -15.71 -3.48 3.83
C ASN A 97 -16.80 -2.41 3.97
N GLY A 98 -17.70 -2.52 4.96
CA GLY A 98 -18.70 -1.47 5.23
C GLY A 98 -18.09 -0.10 5.54
N LEU A 99 -16.87 -0.08 6.06
CA LEU A 99 -16.08 1.12 6.36
C LEU A 99 -14.99 1.42 5.31
N TRP A 100 -15.16 0.93 4.09
CA TRP A 100 -14.16 1.09 3.01
C TRP A 100 -13.75 2.55 2.79
N PHE A 101 -14.68 3.50 2.90
CA PHE A 101 -14.43 4.92 2.70
C PHE A 101 -13.43 5.48 3.72
N LEU A 102 -13.47 4.99 4.96
CA LEU A 102 -12.55 5.39 6.02
C LEU A 102 -11.13 4.88 5.73
N PHE A 103 -11.02 3.60 5.35
CA PHE A 103 -9.73 3.02 4.99
C PHE A 103 -9.15 3.65 3.72
N LEU A 104 -10.01 3.97 2.74
CA LEU A 104 -9.61 4.68 1.53
C LEU A 104 -9.14 6.10 1.85
N ALA A 105 -9.85 6.84 2.70
CA ALA A 105 -9.44 8.18 3.12
C ALA A 105 -8.06 8.13 3.83
N LEU A 106 -7.85 7.18 4.74
CA LEU A 106 -6.56 6.97 5.40
C LEU A 106 -5.45 6.63 4.40
N PHE A 107 -5.74 5.75 3.44
CA PHE A 107 -4.81 5.44 2.35
C PHE A 107 -4.47 6.71 1.55
N LEU A 108 -5.45 7.50 1.13
CA LEU A 108 -5.21 8.74 0.38
C LEU A 108 -4.41 9.77 1.18
N CYS A 109 -4.65 9.90 2.49
CA CYS A 109 -3.83 10.74 3.37
C CYS A 109 -2.38 10.23 3.43
N ALA A 110 -2.17 8.91 3.50
CA ALA A 110 -0.83 8.31 3.45
C ALA A 110 -0.14 8.58 2.10
N GLN A 111 -0.88 8.51 1.00
CA GLN A 111 -0.39 8.87 -0.34
C GLN A 111 0.05 10.32 -0.41
N ALA A 112 -0.77 11.25 0.08
CA ALA A 112 -0.43 12.66 0.12
C ALA A 112 0.84 12.92 0.96
N LEU A 113 0.93 12.30 2.15
CA LEU A 113 2.11 12.38 3.00
C LEU A 113 3.37 11.84 2.28
N ARG A 114 3.25 10.70 1.59
CA ARG A 114 4.36 10.12 0.83
C ARG A 114 4.84 11.07 -0.25
N TYR A 115 3.96 11.58 -1.10
CA TYR A 115 4.38 12.45 -2.19
C TYR A 115 4.91 13.80 -1.69
N TRP A 116 4.41 14.29 -0.56
CA TRP A 116 4.99 15.46 0.11
C TRP A 116 6.40 15.18 0.65
N ALA A 117 6.65 13.96 1.17
CA ALA A 117 7.98 13.55 1.59
C ALA A 117 8.94 13.38 0.39
N ILE A 118 8.47 12.74 -0.68
CA ILE A 118 9.24 12.54 -1.92
C ILE A 118 9.63 13.90 -2.52
N SER A 119 8.69 14.84 -2.62
CA SER A 119 8.96 16.16 -3.18
C SER A 119 9.90 16.99 -2.30
N SER A 120 9.82 16.84 -0.97
CA SER A 120 10.70 17.56 -0.04
C SER A 120 12.14 17.06 -0.08
N LEU A 121 12.36 15.75 -0.22
CA LEU A 121 13.69 15.15 -0.38
C LEU A 121 14.28 15.33 -1.79
N GLY A 122 13.43 15.36 -2.82
CA GLY A 122 13.85 15.47 -4.21
C GLY A 122 14.77 14.32 -4.64
N VAL A 123 15.98 14.65 -5.08
CA VAL A 123 16.98 13.69 -5.59
C VAL A 123 17.46 12.72 -4.50
N TYR A 124 17.42 13.13 -3.23
CA TYR A 124 17.84 12.27 -2.11
C TYR A 124 16.83 11.17 -1.78
N TRP A 125 15.60 11.25 -2.30
CA TRP A 125 14.63 10.20 -2.07
C TRP A 125 15.00 8.93 -2.85
N ASN A 126 15.09 7.80 -2.14
CA ASN A 126 15.33 6.51 -2.74
C ASN A 126 14.62 5.38 -1.98
N THR A 127 14.35 4.27 -2.68
CA THR A 127 13.85 3.03 -2.04
C THR A 127 14.97 2.19 -1.45
N LYS A 128 16.24 2.48 -1.76
CA LYS A 128 17.45 1.92 -1.13
C LYS A 128 18.02 2.92 -0.12
N VAL A 129 18.77 2.42 0.88
CA VAL A 129 19.49 3.30 1.81
C VAL A 129 20.79 3.72 1.13
N LEU A 130 20.82 4.96 0.64
CA LEU A 130 21.98 5.56 -0.03
C LEU A 130 22.41 6.78 0.78
N VAL A 131 23.68 6.85 1.18
CA VAL A 131 24.24 7.99 1.90
C VAL A 131 25.27 8.68 1.00
N ALA A 132 25.07 9.97 0.74
CA ALA A 132 26.01 10.79 -0.03
C ALA A 132 27.06 11.42 0.92
N PRO A 133 28.30 11.67 0.45
CA PRO A 133 29.39 12.21 1.28
C PRO A 133 29.07 13.54 1.99
N ASP A 134 28.24 14.40 1.37
CA ASP A 134 27.84 15.72 1.90
C ASP A 134 26.33 15.79 2.19
N HIS A 135 25.74 14.71 2.72
CA HIS A 135 24.30 14.65 2.93
C HIS A 135 23.83 15.61 4.04
N ASN A 136 23.31 16.78 3.63
CA ASN A 136 22.62 17.69 4.54
C ASN A 136 21.25 17.13 4.93
N ILE A 137 20.98 17.08 6.24
CA ILE A 137 19.70 16.63 6.78
C ILE A 137 18.59 17.56 6.28
N VAL A 138 17.64 17.00 5.52
CA VAL A 138 16.49 17.75 5.02
C VAL A 138 15.47 17.93 6.14
N ILE A 139 15.27 19.18 6.56
CA ILE A 139 14.28 19.56 7.59
C ILE A 139 13.06 20.31 7.04
N SER A 140 12.85 20.26 5.72
CA SER A 140 11.73 20.92 5.03
C SER A 140 10.51 19.99 4.87
N GLY A 141 9.32 20.59 4.73
CA GLY A 141 8.08 19.86 4.50
C GLY A 141 7.67 18.96 5.68
N PRO A 142 7.30 17.68 5.44
CA PRO A 142 6.83 16.80 6.51
C PRO A 142 7.95 16.38 7.46
N TYR A 143 9.21 16.54 7.07
CA TYR A 143 10.38 16.23 7.88
C TYR A 143 10.53 17.13 9.11
N LYS A 144 9.82 18.27 9.16
CA LYS A 144 9.72 19.13 10.34
C LYS A 144 8.93 18.48 11.49
N TYR A 145 8.00 17.58 11.16
CA TYR A 145 7.09 16.96 12.14
C TYR A 145 7.46 15.51 12.43
N PHE A 146 7.94 14.78 11.42
CA PHE A 146 8.27 13.36 11.51
C PHE A 146 9.67 13.10 10.96
N ARG A 147 10.45 12.26 11.64
CA ARG A 147 11.78 11.85 11.13
C ARG A 147 11.69 11.04 9.83
N HIS A 148 10.68 10.16 9.74
CA HIS A 148 10.49 9.29 8.58
C HIS A 148 9.03 9.27 8.08
N PRO A 149 8.53 10.37 7.50
CA PRO A 149 7.15 10.49 7.04
C PRO A 149 6.78 9.44 5.98
N ASN A 150 7.72 9.05 5.12
CA ASN A 150 7.47 7.99 4.12
C ASN A 150 7.23 6.61 4.77
N TYR A 151 7.92 6.28 5.87
CA TYR A 151 7.68 5.02 6.57
C TYR A 151 6.33 4.98 7.26
N ILE A 152 5.86 6.12 7.79
CA ILE A 152 4.49 6.26 8.30
C ILE A 152 3.47 5.97 7.19
N ALA A 153 3.67 6.55 6.00
CA ALA A 153 2.81 6.30 4.86
C ALA A 153 2.78 4.81 4.46
N VAL A 154 3.94 4.12 4.45
CA VAL A 154 4.02 2.67 4.16
C VAL A 154 3.28 1.84 5.21
N ILE A 155 3.40 2.17 6.50
CA ILE A 155 2.68 1.47 7.57
C ILE A 155 1.17 1.59 7.38
N ILE A 156 0.67 2.81 7.14
CA ILE A 156 -0.76 3.05 6.93
C ILE A 156 -1.23 2.33 5.66
N GLU A 157 -0.46 2.35 4.59
CA GLU A 157 -0.79 1.69 3.32
C GLU A 157 -0.97 0.18 3.49
N ILE A 158 0.03 -0.51 4.06
CA ILE A 158 0.00 -1.96 4.23
C ILE A 158 -1.16 -2.40 5.13
N ALA A 159 -1.51 -1.59 6.13
CA ALA A 159 -2.66 -1.86 7.00
C ALA A 159 -4.00 -1.60 6.29
N THR A 160 -4.14 -0.48 5.57
CA THR A 160 -5.44 -0.02 5.04
C THR A 160 -5.87 -0.72 3.76
N ILE A 161 -4.94 -1.01 2.84
CA ILE A 161 -5.26 -1.63 1.55
C ILE A 161 -6.07 -2.93 1.71
N PRO A 162 -5.64 -3.91 2.53
CA PRO A 162 -6.39 -5.15 2.67
C PRO A 162 -7.72 -4.93 3.41
N LEU A 163 -7.76 -3.96 4.35
CA LEU A 163 -8.98 -3.64 5.11
C LEU A 163 -10.09 -3.05 4.24
N ILE A 164 -9.78 -2.32 3.15
CA ILE A 164 -10.76 -1.86 2.16
C ILE A 164 -11.56 -3.05 1.60
N PHE A 165 -10.90 -4.19 1.40
CA PHE A 165 -11.48 -5.39 0.81
C PHE A 165 -11.76 -6.51 1.84
N SER A 166 -11.79 -6.19 3.13
CA SER A 166 -12.02 -7.16 4.23
C SER A 166 -11.02 -8.32 4.28
N CYS A 167 -9.81 -8.12 3.76
CA CYS A 167 -8.71 -9.09 3.79
C CYS A 167 -7.93 -8.97 5.11
N TYR A 168 -8.56 -9.39 6.21
CA TYR A 168 -8.02 -9.20 7.57
C TYR A 168 -6.73 -10.00 7.83
N ILE A 169 -6.58 -11.18 7.21
CA ILE A 169 -5.40 -12.02 7.42
C ILE A 169 -4.17 -11.32 6.82
N THR A 170 -4.30 -10.86 5.57
CA THR A 170 -3.27 -10.09 4.88
C THR A 170 -2.95 -8.81 5.63
N ALA A 171 -3.97 -8.07 6.10
CA ALA A 171 -3.76 -6.86 6.92
C ALA A 171 -2.90 -7.15 8.15
N ALA A 172 -3.28 -8.14 8.96
CA ALA A 172 -2.59 -8.43 10.21
C ALA A 172 -1.16 -8.93 9.98
N VAL A 173 -0.99 -9.96 9.15
CA VAL A 173 0.31 -10.60 8.91
C VAL A 173 1.31 -9.61 8.33
N PHE A 174 0.93 -8.89 7.26
CA PHE A 174 1.87 -7.97 6.60
C PHE A 174 2.09 -6.70 7.38
N SER A 175 1.14 -6.22 8.19
CA SER A 175 1.41 -5.08 9.08
C SER A 175 2.49 -5.40 10.12
N VAL A 176 2.45 -6.60 10.72
CA VAL A 176 3.48 -7.03 11.68
C VAL A 176 4.82 -7.20 10.99
N ILE A 177 4.87 -7.92 9.86
CA ILE A 177 6.11 -8.12 9.11
C ILE A 177 6.70 -6.78 8.66
N ASN A 178 5.87 -5.87 8.14
CA ASN A 178 6.29 -4.55 7.70
C ASN A 178 6.87 -3.72 8.86
N LEU A 179 6.24 -3.76 10.04
CA LEU A 179 6.76 -3.05 11.21
C LEU A 179 8.15 -3.56 11.64
N ILE A 180 8.36 -4.87 11.62
CA ILE A 180 9.65 -5.47 11.96
C ILE A 180 10.73 -5.06 10.94
N LEU A 181 10.41 -5.16 9.64
CA LEU A 181 11.36 -4.80 8.57
C LEU A 181 11.70 -3.31 8.58
N LEU A 182 10.70 -2.44 8.76
CA LEU A 182 10.92 -0.99 8.83
C LEU A 182 11.71 -0.60 10.07
N ARG A 183 11.48 -1.23 11.23
CA ARG A 183 12.26 -0.95 12.45
C ARG A 183 13.74 -1.28 12.24
N ARG A 184 14.05 -2.44 11.65
CA ARG A 184 15.43 -2.78 11.29
C ARG A 184 16.03 -1.76 10.32
N ARG A 185 15.26 -1.38 9.30
CA ARG A 185 15.73 -0.44 8.27
C ARG A 185 16.02 0.95 8.83
N ILE A 186 15.12 1.49 9.66
CA ILE A 186 15.29 2.80 10.31
C ILE A 186 16.60 2.81 11.11
N ARG A 187 16.86 1.75 11.89
CA ARG A 187 18.09 1.65 12.66
C ARG A 187 19.34 1.70 11.77
N ILE A 188 19.36 0.95 10.67
CA ILE A 188 20.51 0.94 9.75
C ILE A 188 20.69 2.32 9.08
N GLU A 189 19.59 2.97 8.70
CA GLU A 189 19.61 4.31 8.12
C GLU A 189 20.15 5.36 9.10
N GLU A 190 19.67 5.34 10.35
CA GLU A 190 20.16 6.24 11.41
C GLU A 190 21.64 5.99 11.74
N GLU A 191 22.08 4.72 11.83
CA GLU A 191 23.49 4.37 12.03
C GLU A 191 24.37 4.84 10.86
N ALA A 192 23.91 4.69 9.62
CA ALA A 192 24.65 5.13 8.43
C ALA A 192 24.76 6.66 8.35
N LEU A 193 23.70 7.39 8.72
CA LEU A 193 23.70 8.85 8.79
C LEU A 193 24.63 9.37 9.90
N GLN A 194 24.66 8.71 11.06
CA GLN A 194 25.58 9.06 12.15
C GLN A 194 27.04 8.90 11.73
N GLN A 195 27.39 7.76 11.11
CA GLN A 195 28.75 7.52 10.62
C GLN A 195 29.22 8.59 9.64
N ALA A 196 28.37 8.97 8.67
CA ALA A 196 28.69 10.02 7.72
C ALA A 196 28.87 11.40 8.36
N SER A 197 28.12 11.70 9.42
CA SER A 197 28.25 12.98 10.15
C SER A 197 29.49 13.06 11.06
N THR A 198 30.09 11.93 11.44
CA THR A 198 31.26 11.89 12.34
C THR A 198 32.59 11.82 11.59
N SER A 199 32.56 11.57 10.28
CA SER A 199 33.73 11.50 9.40
C SER A 199 34.16 12.86 8.82
N VAL A 200 33.63 13.97 9.34
CA VAL A 200 33.99 15.36 9.05
C VAL A 200 34.72 15.93 10.27
#